data_AF-A0A849DLU2-F1
#
_entry.id   AF-A0A849DLU2-F1
#
_cell.length_a   1.000
_cell.length_b   1.000
_cell.length_c   1.000
_cell.angle_alpha   90.00
_cell.angle_beta   90.00
_cell.angle_gamma   90.00
#
_symmetry.space_group_name_H-M   'P 1'
#
loop_
_entity.id
_entity.type
_entity.pdbx_description
1 polymer ?
#
loop_
_entity_poly.entity_id
_entity_poly.type
_entity_poly.pdbx_seq_one_letter_code
_entity_poly.pdbx_strand_id
1 'polypeptide(L)'
;MRTQAGRHLFTVKTPLANEQACAEQETLVDDRDQMHQALLAMGLRPTIRIVKTRRTAQVGVFGLCVDEVEHAGVFLEVELIAPVGGDELAAQTELDRFVAELGVPVRRVMDTYDSLVRAAKSSTPATAGVPLARGR
;
A
#
# COMPACT_ATOMS: atom_id res chain seq x y z
N MET A 1 -7.88 5.20 5.52
CA MET A 1 -9.21 4.57 5.40
C MET A 1 -9.24 3.72 4.13
N ARG A 2 -9.63 2.45 4.25
CA ARG A 2 -9.69 1.46 3.18
C ARG A 2 -11.11 0.91 3.05
N THR A 3 -11.51 0.52 1.84
CA THR A 3 -12.73 -0.27 1.60
C THR A 3 -12.34 -1.52 0.84
N GLN A 4 -12.74 -2.68 1.34
CA GLN A 4 -12.40 -3.97 0.78
C GLN A 4 -13.53 -4.96 1.03
N ALA A 5 -14.00 -5.64 -0.01
CA ALA A 5 -15.06 -6.65 0.08
C ALA A 5 -16.28 -6.19 0.89
N GLY A 6 -16.74 -4.95 0.66
CA GLY A 6 -17.90 -4.37 1.36
C GLY A 6 -17.65 -3.91 2.80
N ARG A 7 -16.41 -4.04 3.33
CA ARG A 7 -16.06 -3.59 4.68
C ARG A 7 -15.18 -2.34 4.64
N HIS A 8 -15.30 -1.48 5.65
CA HIS A 8 -14.46 -0.30 5.80
C HIS A 8 -13.51 -0.46 6.98
N LEU A 9 -12.25 -0.08 6.77
CA LEU A 9 -11.22 -0.14 7.80
C LEU A 9 -10.55 1.22 7.94
N PHE A 10 -10.23 1.57 9.18
CA PHE A 10 -9.34 2.68 9.49
C PHE A 10 -8.06 2.11 10.10
N THR A 11 -6.94 2.60 9.57
CA THR A 11 -5.61 2.09 9.89
C THR A 11 -4.71 3.27 10.15
N VAL A 12 -4.01 3.24 11.26
CA VAL A 12 -2.87 4.11 11.54
C VAL A 12 -1.63 3.24 11.56
N LYS A 13 -0.60 3.66 10.83
CA LYS A 13 0.72 3.01 10.81
C LYS A 13 1.74 4.02 11.27
N THR A 14 2.48 3.67 12.31
CA THR A 14 3.59 4.46 12.83
C THR A 14 4.88 3.73 12.47
N PRO A 15 5.71 4.28 11.55
CA PRO A 15 7.03 3.72 11.27
C PRO A 15 7.88 3.62 12.53
N LEU A 16 8.66 2.56 12.65
CA LEU A 16 9.63 2.33 13.72
C LEU A 16 11.03 2.71 13.21
N ALA A 17 12.00 1.78 13.16
CA ALA A 17 13.33 2.10 12.65
C ALA A 17 13.35 2.45 11.15
N ASN A 18 12.37 1.98 10.38
CA ASN A 18 12.22 2.29 8.95
C ASN A 18 10.76 2.11 8.50
N GLU A 19 10.44 2.47 7.26
CA GLU A 19 9.07 2.37 6.70
C GLU A 19 8.55 0.93 6.55
N GLN A 20 9.44 -0.06 6.59
CA GLN A 20 9.10 -1.49 6.47
C GLN A 20 8.84 -2.15 7.84
N ALA A 21 9.16 -1.47 8.94
CA ALA A 21 8.80 -1.85 10.30
C ALA A 21 7.79 -0.84 10.84
N CYS A 22 6.55 -1.26 11.09
CA CYS A 22 5.52 -0.34 11.58
C CYS A 22 4.72 -0.93 12.74
N ALA A 23 4.39 -0.07 13.70
CA ALA A 23 3.32 -0.34 14.64
C ALA A 23 2.00 0.03 13.95
N GLU A 24 1.11 -0.96 13.83
CA GLU A 24 -0.17 -0.80 13.13
C GLU A 24 -1.34 -0.93 14.11
N GLN A 25 -2.27 0.03 14.04
CA GLN A 25 -3.57 -0.05 14.68
C GLN A 25 -4.65 -0.01 13.59
N GLU A 26 -5.34 -1.14 13.42
CA GLU A 26 -6.43 -1.26 12.47
C GLU A 26 -7.74 -1.56 13.20
N THR A 27 -8.82 -0.92 12.76
CA THR A 27 -10.17 -1.17 13.26
C THR A 27 -11.20 -1.15 12.14
N LEU A 28 -12.31 -1.85 12.38
CA LEU A 28 -13.49 -1.77 11.53
C LEU A 28 -14.19 -0.42 11.71
N VAL A 29 -14.71 0.08 10.61
CA VAL A 29 -15.52 1.29 10.56
C VAL A 29 -16.89 0.89 10.02
N ASP A 30 -17.93 1.14 10.81
CA ASP A 30 -19.30 0.82 10.42
C ASP A 30 -19.83 1.81 9.38
N ASP A 31 -19.71 3.11 9.67
CA ASP A 31 -20.06 4.19 8.74
C ASP A 31 -18.80 4.90 8.22
N ARG A 32 -18.49 4.63 6.95
CA ARG A 32 -17.34 5.22 6.25
C ARG A 32 -17.43 6.74 6.16
N ASP A 33 -18.60 7.28 5.88
CA ASP A 33 -18.77 8.69 5.57
C ASP A 33 -18.72 9.52 6.85
N GLN A 34 -19.31 9.03 7.95
CA GLN A 34 -19.14 9.64 9.27
C GLN A 34 -17.67 9.62 9.73
N MET A 35 -16.97 8.50 9.56
CA MET A 35 -15.53 8.44 9.87
C MET A 35 -14.73 9.42 9.01
N HIS A 36 -15.05 9.54 7.71
CA HIS A 36 -14.40 10.50 6.83
C HIS A 36 -14.58 11.94 7.32
N GLN A 37 -15.80 12.33 7.69
CA GLN A 37 -16.07 13.67 8.23
C GLN A 37 -15.35 13.91 9.56
N ALA A 38 -15.30 12.90 10.45
CA ALA A 38 -14.55 12.99 11.70
C ALA A 38 -13.05 13.24 11.45
N LEU A 39 -12.43 12.53 10.49
CA LEU A 39 -11.03 12.74 10.11
C LEU A 39 -10.79 14.16 9.58
N LEU A 40 -11.69 14.70 8.77
CA LEU A 40 -11.61 16.08 8.28
C LEU A 40 -11.70 17.10 9.42
N ALA A 41 -12.61 16.88 10.37
CA ALA A 41 -12.80 17.73 11.55
C ALA A 41 -11.58 17.71 12.49
N MET A 42 -10.88 16.57 12.59
CA MET A 42 -9.60 16.45 13.29
C MET A 42 -8.42 17.10 12.54
N GLY A 43 -8.65 17.68 11.36
CA GLY A 43 -7.63 18.37 10.58
C GLY A 43 -6.87 17.49 9.57
N LEU A 44 -7.19 16.20 9.47
CA LEU A 44 -6.60 15.33 8.45
C LEU A 44 -7.18 15.64 7.07
N ARG A 45 -6.40 15.42 6.02
CA ARG A 45 -6.81 15.66 4.63
C ARG A 45 -6.46 14.45 3.75
N PRO A 46 -7.33 14.05 2.80
CA PRO A 46 -6.97 13.02 1.83
C PRO A 46 -5.79 13.47 0.96
N THR A 47 -4.74 12.67 0.89
CA THR A 47 -3.52 13.01 0.13
C THR A 47 -3.36 12.22 -1.16
N ILE A 48 -3.80 10.96 -1.16
CA ILE A 48 -3.72 10.06 -2.31
C ILE A 48 -4.82 8.99 -2.21
N ARG A 49 -5.29 8.52 -3.36
CA ARG A 49 -6.14 7.33 -3.47
C ARG A 49 -5.38 6.24 -4.21
N ILE A 50 -5.25 5.08 -3.55
CA ILE A 50 -4.62 3.87 -4.08
C ILE A 50 -5.74 2.84 -4.33
N VAL A 51 -5.78 2.29 -5.53
CA VAL A 51 -6.67 1.20 -5.92
C VAL A 51 -5.80 0.02 -6.25
N LYS A 52 -6.14 -1.16 -5.73
CA LYS A 52 -5.39 -2.38 -5.99
C LYS A 52 -6.26 -3.62 -5.91
N THR A 53 -5.88 -4.63 -6.67
CA THR A 53 -6.38 -6.00 -6.51
C THR A 53 -5.33 -6.77 -5.71
N ARG A 54 -5.74 -7.32 -4.56
CA ARG A 54 -4.84 -8.05 -3.64
C ARG A 54 -5.22 -9.52 -3.59
N ARG A 55 -4.23 -10.40 -3.72
CA ARG A 55 -4.31 -11.83 -3.42
C ARG A 55 -3.43 -12.14 -2.22
N THR A 56 -3.99 -12.75 -1.19
CA THR A 56 -3.28 -13.04 0.06
C THR A 56 -3.01 -14.53 0.21
N ALA A 57 -1.89 -14.88 0.81
CA ALA A 57 -1.57 -16.24 1.24
C ALA A 57 -0.82 -16.20 2.58
N GLN A 58 -0.82 -17.33 3.30
CA GLN A 58 -0.02 -17.53 4.50
C GLN A 58 0.91 -18.71 4.26
N VAL A 59 2.22 -18.54 4.49
CA VAL A 59 3.21 -19.62 4.41
C VAL A 59 3.97 -19.67 5.73
N GLY A 60 3.61 -20.62 6.58
CA GLY A 60 4.13 -20.68 7.95
C GLY A 60 3.79 -19.40 8.71
N VAL A 61 4.83 -18.69 9.18
CA VAL A 61 4.69 -17.41 9.89
C VAL A 61 4.61 -16.19 8.97
N PHE A 62 4.84 -16.35 7.67
CA PHE A 62 4.86 -15.25 6.71
C PHE A 62 3.49 -15.00 6.09
N GLY A 63 3.03 -13.76 6.15
CA GLY A 63 1.94 -13.26 5.33
C GLY A 63 2.47 -12.84 3.96
N LEU A 64 1.79 -13.23 2.89
CA LEU A 64 2.15 -12.85 1.52
C LEU A 64 0.98 -12.14 0.87
N CYS A 65 1.25 -11.03 0.18
CA CYS A 65 0.28 -10.34 -0.66
C CYS A 65 0.85 -10.11 -2.05
N VAL A 66 0.16 -10.61 -3.09
CA VAL A 66 0.40 -10.20 -4.47
C VAL A 66 -0.59 -9.11 -4.82
N ASP A 67 -0.06 -7.91 -5.03
CA ASP A 67 -0.82 -6.70 -5.26
C ASP A 67 -0.63 -6.21 -6.70
N GLU A 68 -1.73 -6.04 -7.41
CA GLU A 68 -1.77 -5.29 -8.67
C GLU A 68 -2.30 -3.89 -8.37
N VAL A 69 -1.41 -2.90 -8.39
CA VAL A 69 -1.68 -1.51 -7.99
C VAL A 69 -1.89 -0.66 -9.23
N GLU A 70 -3.05 0.01 -9.30
CA GLU A 70 -3.41 0.88 -10.42
C GLU A 70 -2.33 1.97 -10.62
N HIS A 71 -1.81 2.08 -11.85
CA HIS A 71 -0.72 2.96 -12.27
C HIS A 71 0.69 2.64 -11.76
N ALA A 72 0.88 1.71 -10.81
CA ALA A 72 2.21 1.39 -10.26
C ALA A 72 2.72 0.00 -10.67
N GLY A 73 1.84 -0.95 -10.99
CA GLY A 73 2.21 -2.28 -11.46
C GLY A 73 1.97 -3.39 -10.43
N VAL A 74 2.69 -4.51 -10.56
CA VAL A 74 2.51 -5.72 -9.73
C VAL A 74 3.64 -5.82 -8.70
N PHE A 75 3.27 -6.10 -7.45
CA PHE A 75 4.17 -6.19 -6.31
C PHE A 75 3.89 -7.44 -5.47
N LEU A 76 4.95 -7.95 -4.85
CA LEU A 76 4.87 -8.95 -3.79
C LEU A 76 5.24 -8.26 -2.47
N GLU A 77 4.32 -8.24 -1.52
CA GLU A 77 4.62 -7.93 -0.12
C GLU A 77 4.79 -9.25 0.64
N VAL A 78 5.82 -9.32 1.47
CA VAL A 78 6.01 -10.38 2.46
C VAL A 78 6.13 -9.73 3.82
N GLU A 79 5.29 -10.16 4.75
CA GLU A 79 5.21 -9.60 6.10
C GLU A 79 5.39 -10.68 7.16
N LEU A 80 6.02 -10.27 8.27
CA LEU A 80 6.16 -11.08 9.48
C LEU A 80 5.62 -10.25 10.65
N ILE A 81 4.64 -10.79 11.36
CA ILE A 81 4.14 -10.14 12.58
C ILE A 81 5.07 -10.50 13.73
N ALA A 82 5.84 -9.51 14.19
CA ALA A 82 6.73 -9.66 15.33
C ALA A 82 6.09 -9.06 16.60
N PRO A 83 6.38 -9.59 17.79
CA PRO A 83 5.98 -8.98 19.05
C PRO A 83 6.65 -7.60 19.21
N VAL A 84 5.99 -6.70 19.93
CA VAL A 84 6.52 -5.38 20.25
C VAL A 84 7.85 -5.52 21.01
N GLY A 85 8.88 -4.79 20.56
CA GLY A 85 10.22 -4.87 21.13
C GLY A 85 11.04 -6.09 20.70
N GLY A 86 10.56 -6.85 19.71
CA GLY A 86 11.33 -7.90 19.06
C GLY A 86 12.54 -7.38 18.26
N ASP A 87 13.41 -8.30 17.86
CA ASP A 87 14.60 -7.97 17.06
C ASP A 87 14.21 -7.73 15.58
N GLU A 88 14.14 -6.45 15.22
CA GLU A 88 13.78 -6.01 13.86
C GLU A 88 14.79 -6.48 12.80
N LEU A 89 16.08 -6.56 13.15
CA LEU A 89 17.13 -6.98 12.21
C LEU A 89 17.03 -8.49 11.93
N ALA A 90 16.75 -9.28 12.97
CA ALA A 90 16.48 -10.71 12.81
C ALA A 90 15.23 -10.95 11.94
N ALA A 91 14.16 -10.18 12.16
CA ALA A 91 12.94 -10.26 11.35
C ALA A 91 13.19 -9.93 9.87
N GLN A 92 13.97 -8.88 9.57
CA GLN A 92 14.34 -8.53 8.20
C GLN A 92 15.22 -9.60 7.54
N THR A 93 16.21 -10.12 8.27
CA THR A 93 17.08 -11.20 7.77
C THR A 93 16.27 -12.45 7.41
N GLU A 94 15.28 -12.77 8.23
CA GLU A 94 14.40 -13.92 8.02
C GLU A 94 13.45 -13.71 6.82
N LEU A 95 12.93 -12.50 6.63
CA LEU A 95 12.17 -12.13 5.43
C LEU A 95 13.02 -12.22 4.16
N ASP A 96 14.26 -11.73 4.19
CA ASP A 96 15.18 -11.77 3.05
C ASP A 96 15.53 -13.21 2.65
N ARG A 97 15.78 -14.07 3.63
CA ARG A 97 16.00 -15.50 3.43
C ARG A 97 14.79 -16.15 2.76
N PHE A 98 13.59 -15.91 3.30
CA PHE A 98 12.36 -16.47 2.73
C PHE A 98 12.12 -16.00 1.28
N VAL A 99 12.33 -14.71 1.00
CA VAL A 99 12.16 -14.17 -0.36
C VAL A 99 13.16 -14.80 -1.34
N ALA A 100 14.41 -15.05 -0.92
CA ALA A 100 15.40 -15.74 -1.75
C ALA A 100 14.99 -17.20 -2.06
N GLU A 101 14.34 -17.88 -1.12
CA GLU A 101 13.85 -19.26 -1.27
C GLU A 101 12.68 -19.38 -2.26
N LEU A 102 11.97 -18.29 -2.58
CA LEU A 102 10.88 -18.32 -3.58
C LEU A 102 11.38 -18.63 -4.99
N GLY A 103 12.68 -18.47 -5.26
CA GLY A 103 13.30 -18.86 -6.54
C GLY A 103 12.84 -18.03 -7.75
N VAL A 104 12.19 -16.88 -7.51
CA VAL A 104 11.72 -15.96 -8.55
C VAL A 104 12.59 -14.69 -8.58
N PRO A 105 12.88 -14.13 -9.76
CA PRO A 105 13.57 -12.85 -9.84
C PRO A 105 12.73 -11.75 -9.18
N VAL A 106 13.25 -11.18 -8.10
CA VAL A 106 12.61 -10.06 -7.38
C VAL A 106 13.56 -8.88 -7.33
N ARG A 107 12.99 -7.68 -7.34
CA ARG A 107 13.69 -6.44 -7.04
C ARG A 107 13.07 -5.85 -5.79
N ARG A 108 13.88 -5.62 -4.75
CA ARG A 108 13.41 -4.94 -3.54
C ARG A 108 13.00 -3.52 -3.91
N VAL A 109 11.81 -3.12 -3.47
CA VAL A 109 11.28 -1.76 -3.60
C VAL A 109 11.14 -1.22 -2.19
N MET A 110 11.77 -0.07 -1.94
CA MET A 110 11.70 0.61 -0.64
C MET A 110 10.59 1.67 -0.61
N ASP A 111 10.18 2.17 -1.78
CA ASP A 111 9.12 3.16 -1.90
C ASP A 111 7.76 2.58 -1.48
N THR A 112 7.01 3.36 -0.72
CA THR A 112 5.61 3.07 -0.41
C THR A 112 4.71 3.25 -1.64
N TYR A 113 3.54 2.61 -1.63
CA TYR A 113 2.58 2.76 -2.72
C TYR A 113 2.07 4.18 -2.91
N ASP A 114 1.95 5.00 -1.85
CA ASP A 114 1.57 6.39 -2.01
C ASP A 114 2.62 7.19 -2.79
N SER A 115 3.90 6.94 -2.56
CA SER A 115 5.01 7.56 -3.31
C SER A 115 5.01 7.10 -4.77
N LEU A 116 4.88 5.79 -5.01
CA LEU A 116 4.86 5.21 -6.35
C LEU A 116 3.66 5.69 -7.18
N VAL A 117 2.45 5.67 -6.61
CA VAL A 117 1.23 6.12 -7.31
C VAL A 117 1.27 7.62 -7.55
N ARG A 118 1.82 8.42 -6.61
CA ARG A 118 2.00 9.86 -6.82
C ARG A 118 2.95 10.13 -7.99
N ALA A 119 4.08 9.45 -8.04
CA ALA A 119 5.04 9.57 -9.13
C ALA A 119 4.42 9.21 -10.49
N ALA A 120 3.71 8.07 -10.56
CA ALA A 120 3.04 7.61 -11.79
C ALA A 120 1.97 8.60 -12.30
N LYS A 121 1.23 9.23 -11.38
CA LYS A 121 0.24 10.26 -11.75
C LYS A 121 0.87 11.57 -12.22
N SER A 122 2.06 11.91 -11.71
CA SER A 122 2.80 13.09 -12.18
C SER A 122 3.53 12.89 -13.51
N SER A 123 3.84 11.65 -13.89
CA SER A 123 4.58 11.32 -15.11
C SER A 123 3.70 11.03 -16.33
N THR A 124 2.36 11.05 -16.18
CA THR A 124 1.45 10.95 -17.32
C THR A 124 1.44 12.27 -18.10
N PRO A 125 1.94 12.34 -19.35
CA PRO A 125 1.81 13.56 -20.15
C PRO A 125 0.34 13.77 -20.52
N ALA A 126 -0.10 15.02 -20.49
CA ALA A 126 -1.37 15.44 -21.09
C ALA A 126 -1.38 14.98 -22.56
N THR A 127 -2.18 13.96 -22.88
CA THR A 127 -2.30 13.51 -24.27
C THR A 127 -3.08 14.58 -25.03
N ALA A 128 -2.40 15.15 -26.01
CA ALA A 128 -2.93 16.10 -26.97
C ALA A 128 -4.08 15.49 -27.80
N GLY A 129 -5.08 16.31 -28.14
CA GLY A 129 -5.89 16.10 -29.34
C GLY A 129 -7.35 16.52 -29.28
N VAL A 130 -7.64 17.75 -29.72
CA VAL A 130 -8.71 17.97 -30.72
C VAL A 130 -8.18 19.01 -31.73
N PRO A 131 -7.98 18.66 -33.02
CA PRO A 131 -7.88 19.68 -34.05
C PRO A 131 -9.29 20.22 -34.32
N LEU A 132 -9.48 21.54 -34.16
CA LEU A 132 -10.65 22.20 -34.71
C LEU A 132 -10.63 22.04 -36.24
N ALA A 133 -11.58 21.28 -36.76
CA ALA A 133 -11.88 21.24 -38.18
C ALA A 133 -12.28 22.64 -38.63
N ARG A 134 -11.55 23.20 -39.60
CA ARG A 134 -11.98 24.38 -40.35
C ARG A 134 -13.13 23.97 -41.29
N GLY A 135 -14.32 24.48 -40.99
CA GLY A 135 -15.47 24.51 -41.90
C GLY A 135 -15.42 25.75 -42.78
N ARG A 136 -15.93 25.59 -44.01
CA ARG A 136 -15.84 26.46 -45.19
C ARG A 136 -16.38 27.88 -45.01
#